data_AF-A0A9P3G6C0-F1
#
_entry.id   AF-A0A9P3G6C0-F1
#
_cell.length_a   1.000
_cell.length_b   1.000
_cell.length_c   1.000
_cell.angle_alpha   90.00
_cell.angle_beta   90.00
_cell.angle_gamma   90.00
#
_symmetry.space_group_name_H-M   'P 1'
#
loop_
_entity.id
_entity.type
_entity.pdbx_description
1 polymer ?
#
loop_
_entity_poly.entity_id
_entity_poly.type
_entity_poly.pdbx_seq_one_letter_code
_entity_poly.pdbx_strand_id
1 'polypeptide(L)'
;MSLSLDLSLRRDGHHSLTSVPAFLDDALRRYTSVTFHAIQRICDGDSRVYRGNLDLSSEETIEVVCKIVLNEDSDRLEDEARLYTERMKHLQGTTVPRFYGLFSGTYVNPAGRTRAIRCIIVEEWGSSMSKITHLPMSLRITIIEAVLRIHAAGVKHNDLRFPNILISEDKSEVRIVDFDNASEHTCPRSMPVILYAWEPTLADFGCREIHDFVSDLEIWTSATVRYLGRLHSVHLSPTAEEMFKSAQPDVPDEPEERLLARAETLLKNYATLYGARFPFIGPPGSPIYEGEDAASRAVLEPKVINVDRLEKCRPSNQTQIT
;
A
#
# COMPACT_ATOMS: atom_id res chain seq x y z
N MET A 1 25.74 19.04 -13.97
CA MET A 1 25.67 18.34 -15.27
C MET A 1 24.25 17.81 -15.44
N SER A 2 23.69 17.90 -16.64
CA SER A 2 22.39 17.35 -17.01
C SER A 2 22.58 16.05 -17.80
N LEU A 3 21.83 15.00 -17.45
CA LEU A 3 21.80 13.72 -18.16
C LEU A 3 20.71 13.76 -19.22
N SER A 4 21.02 13.33 -20.45
CA SER A 4 20.02 13.12 -21.50
C SER A 4 19.38 11.73 -21.38
N LEU A 5 18.08 11.62 -21.60
CA LEU A 5 17.35 10.35 -21.70
C LEU A 5 16.65 10.27 -23.05
N ASP A 6 17.01 9.28 -23.85
CA ASP A 6 16.31 8.95 -25.09
C ASP A 6 15.28 7.86 -24.83
N LEU A 7 13.99 8.21 -24.88
CA LEU A 7 12.87 7.28 -24.73
C LEU A 7 12.50 6.69 -26.09
N SER A 8 12.64 5.37 -26.25
CA SER A 8 12.13 4.62 -27.40
C SER A 8 10.86 3.86 -27.03
N LEU A 9 9.71 4.45 -27.35
CA LEU A 9 8.39 3.89 -27.07
C LEU A 9 7.81 3.31 -28.36
N ARG A 10 7.84 1.99 -28.51
CA ARG A 10 7.46 1.24 -29.73
C ARG A 10 6.42 1.93 -30.63
N ARG A 11 5.20 2.17 -30.10
CA ARG A 11 4.08 2.79 -30.84
C ARG A 11 3.93 4.30 -30.61
N ASP A 12 4.58 4.84 -29.58
CA ASP A 12 4.43 6.23 -29.13
C ASP A 12 5.61 7.14 -29.54
N GLY A 13 6.53 6.60 -30.35
CA GLY A 13 7.63 7.33 -30.96
C GLY A 13 8.88 7.43 -30.08
N HIS A 14 9.78 8.30 -30.51
CA HIS A 14 11.02 8.62 -29.80
C HIS A 14 10.93 10.00 -29.17
N HIS A 15 11.35 10.13 -27.92
CA HIS A 15 11.38 11.40 -27.19
C HIS A 15 12.74 11.59 -26.53
N SER A 16 13.36 12.75 -26.69
CA SER A 16 14.58 13.11 -25.97
C SER A 16 14.23 14.01 -24.79
N LEU A 17 14.56 13.57 -23.59
CA LEU A 17 14.30 14.25 -22.33
C LEU A 17 15.60 14.61 -21.63
N THR A 18 15.54 15.53 -20.67
CA THR A 18 16.67 15.90 -19.82
C THR A 18 16.33 15.62 -18.37
N SER A 19 17.29 15.12 -17.60
CA SER A 19 17.15 14.89 -16.17
C SER A 19 16.86 16.20 -15.44
N VAL A 20 15.95 16.17 -14.47
CA VAL A 20 15.77 17.25 -13.52
C VAL A 20 16.81 17.08 -12.40
N PRO A 21 17.82 17.96 -12.28
CA PRO A 21 19.01 17.68 -11.46
C PRO A 21 18.75 17.43 -9.97
N ALA A 22 17.69 18.03 -9.42
CA ALA A 22 17.25 17.85 -8.04
C ALA A 22 16.78 16.42 -7.74
N PHE A 23 16.35 15.68 -8.77
CA PHE A 23 15.78 14.34 -8.64
C PHE A 23 16.64 13.26 -9.28
N LEU A 24 17.85 13.56 -9.76
CA LEU A 24 18.71 12.54 -10.39
C LEU A 24 19.44 11.73 -9.32
N ASP A 25 19.32 10.40 -9.38
CA ASP A 25 20.06 9.50 -8.49
C ASP A 25 21.55 9.44 -8.85
N ASP A 26 22.39 9.24 -7.84
CA ASP A 26 23.84 9.19 -7.99
C ASP A 26 24.31 8.05 -8.90
N ALA A 27 23.56 6.94 -8.96
CA ALA A 27 23.84 5.84 -9.88
C ALA A 27 23.84 6.30 -11.35
N LEU A 28 23.01 7.29 -11.70
CA LEU A 28 22.91 7.81 -13.06
C LEU A 28 23.78 9.05 -13.31
N ARG A 29 24.26 9.75 -12.28
CA ARG A 29 25.06 11.00 -12.41
C ARG A 29 26.37 10.82 -13.18
N ARG A 30 26.89 9.59 -13.25
CA ARG A 30 28.14 9.28 -13.97
C ARG A 30 27.98 9.21 -15.49
N TYR A 31 26.75 9.20 -16.01
CA TYR A 31 26.47 9.13 -17.44
C TYR A 31 26.07 10.48 -18.00
N THR A 32 26.33 10.68 -19.29
CA THR A 32 25.92 11.87 -20.04
C THR A 32 24.66 11.66 -20.85
N SER A 33 24.39 10.41 -21.24
CA SER A 33 23.19 9.98 -21.95
C SER A 33 22.84 8.54 -21.59
N VAL A 34 21.54 8.25 -21.49
CA VAL A 34 21.00 6.90 -21.31
C VAL A 34 19.82 6.69 -22.26
N THR A 35 19.53 5.44 -22.63
CA THR A 35 18.45 5.12 -23.57
C THR A 35 17.48 4.14 -22.94
N PHE A 36 16.19 4.46 -22.93
CA PHE A 36 15.15 3.54 -22.48
C PHE A 36 14.46 2.87 -23.66
N HIS A 37 14.37 1.55 -23.63
CA HIS A 37 13.70 0.73 -24.61
C HIS A 37 12.45 0.07 -24.02
N ALA A 38 11.27 0.51 -24.45
CA ALA A 38 10.02 -0.07 -24.00
C ALA A 38 9.84 -1.53 -24.50
N ILE A 39 9.68 -2.46 -23.56
CA ILE A 39 9.38 -3.86 -23.86
C ILE A 39 7.87 -4.08 -23.87
N GLN A 40 7.19 -3.64 -22.81
CA GLN A 40 5.77 -3.86 -22.60
C GLN A 40 5.13 -2.64 -21.95
N ARG A 41 3.95 -2.27 -22.43
CA ARG A 41 3.09 -1.31 -21.74
C ARG A 41 2.24 -2.04 -20.71
N ILE A 42 2.38 -1.68 -19.43
CA ILE A 42 1.72 -2.37 -18.30
C ILE A 42 0.49 -1.60 -17.78
N CYS A 43 0.41 -0.29 -18.01
CA CYS A 43 -0.75 0.52 -17.66
C CYS A 43 -1.05 1.59 -18.72
N ASP A 44 -2.34 1.85 -18.93
CA ASP A 44 -2.90 2.87 -19.82
C ASP A 44 -4.04 3.62 -19.10
N GLY A 45 -3.68 4.63 -18.32
CA GLY A 45 -4.61 5.50 -17.60
C GLY A 45 -4.15 6.96 -17.66
N ASP A 46 -4.30 7.70 -16.56
CA ASP A 46 -3.83 9.10 -16.44
C ASP A 46 -2.31 9.22 -16.64
N SER A 47 -1.58 8.16 -16.31
CA SER A 47 -0.18 7.96 -16.67
C SER A 47 -0.03 6.69 -17.54
N ARG A 48 1.05 6.66 -18.32
CA ARG A 48 1.43 5.51 -19.14
C ARG A 48 2.62 4.83 -18.50
N VAL A 49 2.50 3.56 -18.17
CA VAL A 49 3.57 2.83 -17.49
C VAL A 49 4.11 1.75 -18.41
N TYR A 50 5.42 1.72 -18.59
CA TYR A 50 6.14 0.78 -19.46
C TYR A 50 7.20 0.04 -18.66
N ARG A 51 7.24 -1.29 -18.80
CA ARG A 51 8.40 -2.10 -18.46
C ARG A 51 9.40 -2.04 -19.62
N GLY A 52 10.68 -1.90 -19.32
CA GLY A 52 11.71 -1.85 -20.35
C GLY A 52 13.12 -1.95 -19.81
N ASN A 53 14.07 -1.76 -20.71
CA ASN A 53 15.50 -1.76 -20.41
C ASN A 53 16.03 -0.33 -20.48
N LEU A 54 16.89 0.05 -19.54
CA LEU A 54 17.66 1.28 -19.57
C LEU A 54 19.11 0.94 -19.87
N ASP A 55 19.55 1.30 -21.07
CA ASP A 55 20.94 1.17 -21.51
C ASP A 55 21.73 2.35 -20.94
N LEU A 56 22.64 2.04 -20.03
CA LEU A 56 23.52 2.99 -19.35
C LEU A 56 24.82 3.21 -20.14
N SER A 57 25.31 2.15 -20.77
CA SER A 57 26.46 2.14 -21.67
C SER A 57 26.33 1.00 -22.69
N SER A 58 27.34 0.80 -23.54
CA SER A 58 27.36 -0.33 -24.48
C SER A 58 27.38 -1.71 -23.83
N GLU A 59 27.75 -1.80 -22.54
CA GLU A 59 27.91 -3.07 -21.82
C GLU A 59 27.02 -3.17 -20.57
N GLU A 60 26.28 -2.11 -20.24
CA GLU A 60 25.52 -2.02 -18.99
C GLU A 60 24.08 -1.63 -19.29
N THR A 61 23.17 -2.55 -18.96
CA THR A 61 21.72 -2.38 -19.11
C THR A 61 21.05 -2.83 -17.82
N ILE A 62 20.03 -2.10 -17.38
CA ILE A 62 19.22 -2.47 -16.22
C ILE A 62 17.73 -2.53 -16.58
N GLU A 63 16.98 -3.44 -15.96
CA GLU A 63 15.52 -3.49 -16.10
C GLU A 63 14.88 -2.40 -15.25
N VAL A 64 13.98 -1.62 -15.86
CA VAL A 64 13.30 -0.50 -15.20
C VAL A 64 11.83 -0.42 -15.62
N VAL A 65 11.09 0.29 -14.80
CA VAL A 65 9.76 0.81 -15.13
C VAL A 65 9.88 2.30 -15.44
N CYS A 66 9.32 2.70 -16.58
CA CYS A 66 9.20 4.08 -17.01
C CYS A 66 7.73 4.49 -16.93
N LYS A 67 7.42 5.43 -16.05
CA LYS A 67 6.08 6.02 -15.91
C LYS A 67 6.09 7.40 -16.52
N ILE A 68 5.19 7.63 -17.48
CA ILE A 68 5.17 8.80 -18.35
C ILE A 68 3.85 9.53 -18.17
N VAL A 69 3.92 10.84 -18.04
CA VAL A 69 2.78 11.75 -18.07
C VAL A 69 2.94 12.70 -19.25
N LEU A 70 1.88 12.81 -20.06
CA LEU A 70 1.82 13.62 -21.26
C LEU A 70 0.77 14.73 -21.06
N ASN A 71 1.05 15.79 -20.27
CA ASN A 71 0.13 16.95 -20.08
C ASN A 71 0.81 18.10 -19.31
N GLU A 72 0.15 19.27 -19.30
CA GLU A 72 0.63 20.54 -18.70
C GLU A 72 0.58 20.54 -17.15
N ASP A 73 -0.36 19.83 -16.52
CA ASP A 73 -0.56 19.80 -15.05
C ASP A 73 0.21 18.67 -14.34
N SER A 74 1.47 18.46 -14.70
CA SER A 74 2.24 17.27 -14.28
C SER A 74 2.89 17.37 -12.89
N ASP A 75 2.40 18.25 -12.01
CA ASP A 75 2.94 18.44 -10.66
C ASP A 75 2.95 17.13 -9.86
N ARG A 76 1.98 16.25 -10.10
CA ARG A 76 1.87 14.93 -9.44
C ARG A 76 3.13 14.06 -9.57
N LEU A 77 3.77 14.07 -10.75
CA LEU A 77 4.97 13.25 -10.98
C LEU A 77 6.21 13.86 -10.30
N GLU A 78 6.24 15.18 -10.16
CA GLU A 78 7.27 15.88 -9.40
C GLU A 78 7.07 15.71 -7.89
N ASP A 79 5.82 15.73 -7.42
CA ASP A 79 5.45 15.41 -6.04
C ASP A 79 5.82 13.96 -5.68
N GLU A 80 5.54 12.99 -6.55
CA GLU A 80 5.99 11.60 -6.38
C GLU A 80 7.52 11.51 -6.33
N ALA A 81 8.24 12.19 -7.25
CA ALA A 81 9.70 12.23 -7.26
C ALA A 81 10.28 12.85 -5.97
N ARG A 82 9.62 13.87 -5.42
CA ARG A 82 9.98 14.50 -4.14
C ARG A 82 9.87 13.50 -3.00
N LEU A 83 8.78 12.73 -2.93
CA LEU A 83 8.62 11.72 -1.88
C LEU A 83 9.72 10.65 -1.95
N TYR A 84 10.08 10.18 -3.15
CA TYR A 84 11.18 9.23 -3.32
C TYR A 84 12.54 9.77 -2.85
N THR A 85 12.83 11.03 -3.12
CA THR A 85 14.14 11.65 -2.86
C THR A 85 14.30 12.19 -1.45
N GLU A 86 13.22 12.68 -0.83
CA GLU A 86 13.24 13.31 0.48
C GLU A 86 12.81 12.35 1.61
N ARG A 87 11.63 11.73 1.48
CA ARG A 87 11.01 10.95 2.57
C ARG A 87 11.35 9.46 2.51
N MET A 88 11.31 8.88 1.32
CA MET A 88 11.42 7.44 1.11
C MET A 88 12.81 6.97 0.70
N LYS A 89 13.82 7.85 0.69
CA LYS A 89 15.19 7.52 0.24
C LYS A 89 15.77 6.28 0.95
N HIS A 90 15.53 6.15 2.25
CA HIS A 90 16.01 5.03 3.06
C HIS A 90 15.18 3.73 2.91
N LEU A 91 14.04 3.80 2.22
CA LEU A 91 13.13 2.69 1.95
C LEU A 91 13.34 2.07 0.57
N GLN A 92 14.11 2.73 -0.30
CA GLN A 92 14.34 2.30 -1.67
C GLN A 92 15.09 0.97 -1.77
N GLY A 93 14.66 0.10 -2.68
CA GLY A 93 15.18 -1.25 -2.89
C GLY A 93 14.75 -2.27 -1.83
N THR A 94 13.93 -1.87 -0.85
CA THR A 94 13.41 -2.78 0.18
C THR A 94 11.90 -2.69 0.30
N THR A 95 11.37 -1.52 0.65
CA THR A 95 9.94 -1.27 0.89
C THR A 95 9.28 -0.56 -0.29
N VAL A 96 10.05 0.26 -1.02
CA VAL A 96 9.64 0.88 -2.28
C VAL A 96 10.72 0.60 -3.34
N PRO A 97 10.42 0.66 -4.64
CA PRO A 97 11.43 0.53 -5.70
C PRO A 97 12.54 1.57 -5.59
N ARG A 98 13.73 1.26 -6.11
CA ARG A 98 14.75 2.30 -6.34
C ARG A 98 14.25 3.31 -7.36
N PHE A 99 14.49 4.58 -7.09
CA PHE A 99 14.16 5.69 -7.95
C PHE A 99 15.43 6.21 -8.60
N TYR A 100 15.47 6.21 -9.92
CA TYR A 100 16.66 6.60 -10.68
C TYR A 100 16.62 8.06 -11.14
N GLY A 101 15.43 8.59 -11.42
CA GLY A 101 15.26 10.03 -11.58
C GLY A 101 14.00 10.47 -12.31
N LEU A 102 13.77 11.78 -12.25
CA LEU A 102 12.75 12.50 -13.01
C LEU A 102 13.39 13.13 -14.26
N PHE A 103 12.73 12.97 -15.40
CA PHE A 103 13.14 13.52 -16.68
C PHE A 103 12.00 14.34 -17.28
N SER A 104 12.34 15.42 -17.96
CA SER A 104 11.39 16.35 -18.55
C SER A 104 11.81 16.76 -19.95
N GLY A 105 10.85 17.05 -20.80
CA GLY A 105 11.06 17.51 -22.16
C GLY A 105 9.76 17.95 -22.80
N THR A 106 9.77 18.06 -24.12
CA THR A 106 8.60 18.44 -24.91
C THR A 106 8.48 17.58 -26.15
N TYR A 107 7.26 17.34 -26.62
CA TYR A 107 6.98 16.66 -27.87
C TYR A 107 5.95 17.43 -28.69
N VAL A 108 5.94 17.24 -30.01
CA VAL A 108 4.90 17.79 -30.89
C VAL A 108 3.82 16.73 -31.07
N ASN A 109 2.60 17.05 -30.65
CA ASN A 109 1.47 16.13 -30.78
C ASN A 109 0.94 16.09 -32.23
N PRO A 110 0.02 15.15 -32.58
CA PRO A 110 -0.52 15.06 -33.94
C PRO A 110 -1.23 16.31 -34.46
N ALA A 111 -1.64 17.22 -33.57
CA ALA A 111 -2.24 18.51 -33.91
C ALA A 111 -1.18 19.61 -34.16
N GLY A 112 0.11 19.27 -34.20
CA GLY A 112 1.21 20.21 -34.40
C GLY A 112 1.52 21.09 -33.19
N ARG A 113 0.99 20.76 -32.00
CA ARG A 113 1.21 21.55 -30.78
C ARG A 113 2.32 20.95 -29.94
N THR A 114 3.24 21.79 -29.49
CA THR A 114 4.25 21.43 -28.48
C THR A 114 3.58 21.19 -27.14
N ARG A 115 3.85 20.06 -26.51
CA ARG A 115 3.32 19.64 -25.21
C ARG A 115 4.45 19.17 -24.31
N ALA A 116 4.29 19.36 -23.00
CA ALA A 116 5.22 18.82 -22.01
C ALA A 116 5.10 17.30 -21.92
N ILE A 117 6.24 16.65 -21.70
CA ILE A 117 6.34 15.24 -21.34
C ILE A 117 7.26 15.14 -20.13
N ARG A 118 6.84 14.38 -19.13
CA ARG A 118 7.68 14.00 -17.99
C ARG A 118 7.65 12.51 -17.78
N CYS A 119 8.75 11.95 -17.29
CA CYS A 119 8.77 10.57 -16.85
C CYS A 119 9.64 10.37 -15.62
N ILE A 120 9.28 9.38 -14.81
CA ILE A 120 10.17 8.83 -13.77
C ILE A 120 10.64 7.46 -14.19
N ILE A 121 11.89 7.16 -13.83
CA ILE A 121 12.49 5.85 -14.01
C ILE A 121 12.67 5.23 -12.63
N VAL A 122 12.10 4.05 -12.43
CA VAL A 122 12.18 3.29 -11.18
C VAL A 122 12.57 1.83 -11.47
N GLU A 123 13.06 1.14 -10.45
CA GLU A 123 13.39 -0.27 -10.50
C GLU A 123 12.20 -1.14 -10.93
N GLU A 124 12.45 -2.08 -11.85
CA GLU A 124 11.52 -3.15 -12.16
C GLU A 124 11.59 -4.21 -11.07
N TRP A 125 10.44 -4.63 -10.52
CA TRP A 125 10.43 -5.62 -9.46
C TRP A 125 9.14 -6.43 -9.38
N GLY A 126 9.29 -7.73 -9.11
CA GLY A 126 8.22 -8.60 -8.64
C GLY A 126 6.99 -8.63 -9.53
N SER A 127 5.84 -8.95 -8.94
CA SER A 127 4.56 -8.97 -9.63
C SER A 127 3.45 -8.40 -8.76
N SER A 128 2.52 -7.70 -9.42
CA SER A 128 1.36 -7.08 -8.78
C SER A 128 0.39 -8.13 -8.23
N MET A 129 -0.15 -7.86 -7.04
CA MET A 129 -1.15 -8.70 -6.41
C MET A 129 -2.57 -8.32 -6.89
N SER A 130 -3.38 -9.31 -7.25
CA SER A 130 -4.78 -9.07 -7.66
C SER A 130 -5.80 -9.35 -6.56
N LYS A 131 -5.51 -10.26 -5.64
CA LYS A 131 -6.43 -10.70 -4.57
C LYS A 131 -5.67 -11.13 -3.33
N ILE A 132 -6.31 -10.96 -2.18
CA ILE A 132 -5.82 -11.48 -0.89
C ILE A 132 -6.10 -12.98 -0.68
N THR A 133 -7.01 -13.56 -1.46
CA THR A 133 -7.42 -14.95 -1.28
C THR A 133 -6.19 -15.87 -1.32
N HIS A 134 -6.02 -16.70 -0.29
CA HIS A 134 -4.87 -17.59 -0.11
C HIS A 134 -3.52 -16.92 0.21
N LEU A 135 -3.49 -15.62 0.51
CA LEU A 135 -2.27 -14.98 1.00
C LEU A 135 -1.96 -15.47 2.42
N PRO A 136 -0.79 -16.10 2.66
CA PRO A 136 -0.44 -16.58 3.99
C PRO A 136 -0.30 -15.40 4.95
N MET A 137 -0.60 -15.64 6.24
CA MET A 137 -0.56 -14.57 7.24
C MET A 137 0.84 -13.94 7.37
N SER A 138 1.92 -14.70 7.18
CA SER A 138 3.28 -14.17 7.15
C SER A 138 3.46 -13.06 6.11
N LEU A 139 2.92 -13.24 4.91
CA LEU A 139 3.03 -12.24 3.84
C LEU A 139 2.10 -11.05 4.07
N ARG A 140 0.90 -11.27 4.62
CA ARG A 140 0.02 -10.18 5.09
C ARG A 140 0.74 -9.29 6.11
N ILE A 141 1.50 -9.91 7.03
CA ILE A 141 2.36 -9.20 7.99
C ILE A 141 3.46 -8.40 7.27
N THR A 142 4.17 -8.99 6.31
CA THR A 142 5.20 -8.26 5.53
C THR A 142 4.62 -7.05 4.79
N ILE A 143 3.42 -7.18 4.22
CA ILE A 143 2.73 -6.08 3.54
C ILE A 143 2.42 -4.95 4.52
N ILE A 144 1.81 -5.25 5.67
CA ILE A 144 1.49 -4.18 6.62
C ILE A 144 2.76 -3.56 7.23
N GLU A 145 3.83 -4.33 7.42
CA GLU A 145 5.12 -3.77 7.86
C GLU A 145 5.68 -2.78 6.85
N ALA A 146 5.57 -3.07 5.54
CA ALA A 146 5.97 -2.15 4.47
C ALA A 146 5.16 -0.84 4.53
N VAL A 147 3.83 -0.93 4.68
CA VAL A 147 2.95 0.24 4.82
C VAL A 147 3.29 1.05 6.07
N LEU A 148 3.49 0.40 7.21
CA LEU A 148 3.85 1.08 8.45
C LEU A 148 5.21 1.79 8.35
N ARG A 149 6.20 1.23 7.63
CA ARG A 149 7.47 1.93 7.33
C ARG A 149 7.27 3.18 6.49
N ILE A 150 6.38 3.14 5.49
CA ILE A 150 6.04 4.31 4.67
C ILE A 150 5.39 5.41 5.53
N HIS A 151 4.44 5.05 6.39
CA HIS A 151 3.85 6.00 7.33
C HIS A 151 4.87 6.56 8.33
N ALA A 152 5.80 5.74 8.82
CA ALA A 152 6.88 6.18 9.71
C ALA A 152 7.87 7.12 9.01
N ALA A 153 8.06 6.96 7.70
CA ALA A 153 8.81 7.90 6.85
C ALA A 153 8.08 9.22 6.58
N GLY A 154 6.85 9.37 7.10
CA GLY A 154 6.05 10.57 6.98
C GLY A 154 5.27 10.66 5.67
N VAL A 155 4.89 9.52 5.09
CA VAL A 155 4.16 9.46 3.82
C VAL A 155 2.85 8.69 4.02
N LYS A 156 1.76 9.23 3.46
CA LYS A 156 0.48 8.55 3.28
C LYS A 156 0.26 8.30 1.80
N HIS A 157 -0.12 7.09 1.42
CA HIS A 157 -0.18 6.69 0.01
C HIS A 157 -1.42 7.24 -0.71
N ASN A 158 -2.55 7.33 -0.02
CA ASN A 158 -3.89 7.71 -0.50
C ASN A 158 -4.47 6.88 -1.65
N ASP A 159 -3.81 5.81 -2.08
CA ASP A 159 -4.32 4.86 -3.09
C ASP A 159 -3.80 3.44 -2.84
N LEU A 160 -3.79 3.05 -1.56
CA LEU A 160 -3.25 1.76 -1.14
C LEU A 160 -4.22 0.63 -1.52
N ARG A 161 -3.95 -0.02 -2.64
CA ARG A 161 -4.75 -1.13 -3.19
C ARG A 161 -3.85 -2.27 -3.64
N PHE A 162 -4.38 -3.50 -3.71
CA PHE A 162 -3.59 -4.68 -4.07
C PHE A 162 -2.77 -4.55 -5.36
N PRO A 163 -3.25 -3.90 -6.44
CA PRO A 163 -2.45 -3.72 -7.63
C PRO A 163 -1.15 -2.93 -7.42
N ASN A 164 -1.10 -2.10 -6.37
CA ASN A 164 0.03 -1.26 -5.98
C ASN A 164 0.98 -1.97 -4.99
N ILE A 165 0.77 -3.28 -4.77
CA ILE A 165 1.61 -4.14 -3.94
C ILE A 165 2.32 -5.14 -4.85
N LEU A 166 3.64 -5.01 -4.95
CA LEU A 166 4.51 -5.92 -5.70
C LEU A 166 5.10 -6.96 -4.75
N ILE A 167 4.99 -8.23 -5.12
CA ILE A 167 5.48 -9.37 -4.34
C ILE A 167 6.58 -10.06 -5.15
N SER A 168 7.67 -10.45 -4.48
CA SER A 168 8.73 -11.25 -5.09
C SER A 168 8.23 -12.64 -5.51
N GLU A 169 8.94 -13.29 -6.45
CA GLU A 169 8.55 -14.61 -6.96
C GLU A 169 8.46 -15.67 -5.85
N ASP A 170 9.39 -15.62 -4.89
CA ASP A 170 9.45 -16.48 -3.71
C ASP A 170 8.51 -16.05 -2.57
N LYS A 171 7.77 -14.95 -2.75
CA LYS A 171 6.79 -14.42 -1.80
C LYS A 171 7.37 -14.01 -0.44
N SER A 172 8.65 -13.65 -0.41
CA SER A 172 9.35 -13.23 0.82
C SER A 172 9.45 -11.71 0.97
N GLU A 173 9.45 -10.96 -0.14
CA GLU A 173 9.63 -9.52 -0.17
C GLU A 173 8.42 -8.80 -0.79
N VAL A 174 8.20 -7.57 -0.31
CA VAL A 174 7.10 -6.70 -0.74
C VAL A 174 7.63 -5.32 -1.05
N ARG A 175 7.20 -4.75 -2.18
CA ARG A 175 7.39 -3.33 -2.50
C ARG A 175 6.05 -2.67 -2.79
N ILE A 176 5.88 -1.46 -2.27
CA ILE A 176 4.71 -0.62 -2.53
C ILE A 176 5.05 0.37 -3.63
N VAL A 177 4.14 0.58 -4.58
CA VAL A 177 4.36 1.42 -5.77
C VAL A 177 3.18 2.36 -6.04
N ASP A 178 3.36 3.28 -6.98
CA ASP A 178 2.35 4.21 -7.48
C ASP A 178 1.94 5.30 -6.47
N PHE A 179 2.88 6.22 -6.19
CA PHE A 179 2.71 7.29 -5.21
C PHE A 179 2.12 8.58 -5.82
N ASP A 180 1.41 8.50 -6.95
CA ASP A 180 0.79 9.65 -7.64
C ASP A 180 -0.27 10.40 -6.82
N ASN A 181 -0.83 9.74 -5.80
CA ASN A 181 -1.80 10.33 -4.86
C ASN A 181 -1.18 10.55 -3.47
N ALA A 182 0.08 10.18 -3.28
CA ALA A 182 0.69 10.21 -1.97
C ALA A 182 0.97 11.64 -1.51
N SER A 183 1.06 11.79 -0.20
CA SER A 183 1.23 13.09 0.44
C SER A 183 2.06 12.96 1.70
N GLU A 184 2.70 14.05 2.11
CA GLU A 184 3.31 14.11 3.43
C GLU A 184 2.26 13.89 4.53
N HIS A 185 2.68 13.22 5.60
CA HIS A 185 1.78 12.72 6.62
C HIS A 185 2.48 12.58 7.96
N THR A 186 1.89 13.13 9.01
CA THR A 186 2.18 12.70 10.37
C THR A 186 1.14 11.68 10.76
N CYS A 187 1.56 10.44 11.00
CA CYS A 187 0.62 9.34 11.27
C CYS A 187 -0.10 9.56 12.61
N PRO A 188 -1.43 9.75 12.62
CA PRO A 188 -2.21 9.99 13.84
C PRO A 188 -2.51 8.68 14.60
N ARG A 189 -1.89 7.56 14.20
CA ARG A 189 -2.13 6.25 14.80
C ARG A 189 -1.78 6.29 16.28
N SER A 190 -2.72 5.94 17.14
CA SER A 190 -2.56 5.96 18.61
C SER A 190 -2.09 4.62 19.19
N MET A 191 -2.33 3.52 18.46
CA MET A 191 -2.16 2.16 18.98
C MET A 191 -1.57 1.22 17.90
N PRO A 192 -0.82 0.17 18.29
CA PRO A 192 -0.18 -0.73 17.33
C PRO A 192 -1.18 -1.63 16.61
N VAL A 193 -0.75 -2.21 15.48
CA VAL A 193 -1.49 -3.29 14.83
C VAL A 193 -1.19 -4.59 15.61
N ILE A 194 -2.21 -5.11 16.28
CA ILE A 194 -2.12 -6.38 17.03
C ILE A 194 -2.75 -7.49 16.19
N LEU A 195 -1.96 -8.51 15.86
CA LEU A 195 -2.42 -9.63 15.04
C LEU A 195 -3.58 -10.37 15.71
N TYR A 196 -4.62 -10.68 14.94
CA TYR A 196 -5.83 -11.41 15.36
C TYR A 196 -6.71 -10.72 16.41
N ALA A 197 -6.28 -9.58 16.95
CA ALA A 197 -7.09 -8.79 17.88
C ALA A 197 -8.43 -8.38 17.23
N TRP A 198 -9.40 -8.02 18.08
CA TRP A 198 -10.59 -7.33 17.61
C TRP A 198 -10.21 -6.06 16.86
N GLU A 199 -10.85 -5.86 15.72
CA GLU A 199 -10.73 -4.63 14.94
C GLU A 199 -11.08 -3.43 15.83
N PRO A 200 -10.14 -2.50 16.10
CA PRO A 200 -10.43 -1.30 16.86
C PRO A 200 -11.36 -0.40 16.05
N THR A 201 -12.06 0.52 16.73
CA THR A 201 -12.78 1.55 15.98
C THR A 201 -11.77 2.48 15.29
N LEU A 202 -12.16 3.07 14.16
CA LEU A 202 -11.32 4.06 13.50
C LEU A 202 -11.01 5.26 14.41
N ALA A 203 -11.95 5.63 15.29
CA ALA A 203 -11.77 6.72 16.25
C ALA A 203 -10.66 6.39 17.26
N ASP A 204 -10.63 5.15 17.77
CA ASP A 204 -9.58 4.71 18.68
C ASP A 204 -8.25 4.58 17.96
N PHE A 205 -8.23 3.99 16.75
CA PHE A 205 -7.00 3.71 16.02
C PHE A 205 -6.32 4.96 15.43
N GLY A 206 -7.11 5.93 14.94
CA GLY A 206 -6.65 7.25 14.50
C GLY A 206 -6.26 7.38 13.04
N CYS A 207 -5.66 6.36 12.40
CA CYS A 207 -5.21 6.44 11.00
C CYS A 207 -6.08 5.61 10.04
N ARG A 208 -6.88 6.30 9.20
CA ARG A 208 -7.81 5.67 8.25
C ARG A 208 -7.16 4.74 7.23
N GLU A 209 -6.10 5.18 6.56
CA GLU A 209 -5.47 4.38 5.50
C GLU A 209 -4.96 3.04 6.05
N ILE A 210 -4.24 3.06 7.19
CA ILE A 210 -3.78 1.83 7.84
C ILE A 210 -4.96 1.03 8.36
N HIS A 211 -5.94 1.65 9.02
CA HIS A 211 -7.10 0.95 9.58
C HIS A 211 -7.86 0.16 8.52
N ASP A 212 -8.29 0.84 7.47
CA ASP A 212 -9.04 0.25 6.36
C ASP A 212 -8.21 -0.88 5.72
N PHE A 213 -6.91 -0.66 5.49
CA PHE A 213 -6.05 -1.65 4.83
C PHE A 213 -5.73 -2.87 5.69
N VAL A 214 -5.59 -2.72 7.02
CA VAL A 214 -5.39 -3.85 7.94
C VAL A 214 -6.64 -4.72 8.01
N SER A 215 -7.82 -4.09 7.96
CA SER A 215 -9.11 -4.78 7.87
C SER A 215 -9.26 -5.53 6.54
N ASP A 216 -8.91 -4.90 5.41
CA ASP A 216 -8.87 -5.54 4.10
C ASP A 216 -7.88 -6.71 4.05
N LEU A 217 -6.80 -6.64 4.82
CA LEU A 217 -5.82 -7.71 4.99
C LEU A 217 -6.31 -8.86 5.89
N GLU A 218 -7.49 -8.74 6.51
CA GLU A 218 -8.06 -9.63 7.53
C GLU A 218 -7.07 -9.98 8.66
N ILE A 219 -6.18 -9.04 8.99
CA ILE A 219 -5.20 -9.17 10.08
C ILE A 219 -5.94 -9.12 11.41
N TRP A 220 -6.88 -8.18 11.53
CA TRP A 220 -7.82 -8.12 12.65
C TRP A 220 -8.97 -9.10 12.49
N THR A 221 -9.60 -9.40 13.60
CA THR A 221 -10.86 -10.11 13.66
C THR A 221 -11.98 -9.09 13.60
N SER A 222 -12.78 -9.11 12.55
CA SER A 222 -13.85 -8.13 12.41
C SER A 222 -14.86 -8.29 13.54
N ALA A 223 -15.16 -7.20 14.25
CA ALA A 223 -16.18 -7.15 15.28
C ALA A 223 -17.60 -7.04 14.70
N THR A 224 -17.74 -7.06 13.37
CA THR A 224 -19.02 -6.90 12.69
C THR A 224 -19.27 -7.96 11.62
N VAL A 225 -20.55 -8.19 11.33
CA VAL A 225 -21.01 -9.01 10.20
C VAL A 225 -22.10 -8.27 9.42
N ARG A 226 -22.19 -8.53 8.12
CA ARG A 226 -23.26 -7.95 7.29
C ARG A 226 -24.48 -8.86 7.27
N TYR A 227 -25.58 -8.39 7.83
CA TYR A 227 -26.88 -9.07 7.85
C TYR A 227 -27.96 -8.11 7.35
N LEU A 228 -28.81 -8.57 6.42
CA LEU A 228 -29.88 -7.78 5.79
C LEU A 228 -29.43 -6.39 5.29
N GLY A 229 -28.21 -6.32 4.73
CA GLY A 229 -27.63 -5.09 4.19
C GLY A 229 -26.95 -4.19 5.22
N ARG A 230 -27.15 -4.41 6.52
CA ARG A 230 -26.57 -3.62 7.62
C ARG A 230 -25.39 -4.33 8.29
N LEU A 231 -24.52 -3.55 8.93
CA LEU A 231 -23.44 -4.08 9.77
C LEU A 231 -23.96 -4.26 11.20
N HIS A 232 -23.79 -5.46 11.74
CA HIS A 232 -24.16 -5.83 13.10
C HIS A 232 -22.92 -6.16 13.91
N SER A 233 -22.85 -5.67 15.14
CA SER A 233 -21.78 -6.05 16.07
C SER A 233 -22.01 -7.47 16.57
N VAL A 234 -20.99 -8.32 16.45
CA VAL A 234 -21.03 -9.70 17.00
C VAL A 234 -20.94 -9.71 18.53
N HIS A 235 -20.61 -8.57 19.16
CA HIS A 235 -20.60 -8.44 20.62
C HIS A 235 -21.96 -8.03 21.17
N LEU A 236 -22.70 -7.18 20.45
CA LEU A 236 -24.03 -6.74 20.87
C LEU A 236 -25.14 -7.70 20.42
N SER A 237 -24.87 -8.50 19.41
CA SER A 237 -25.80 -9.49 18.87
C SER A 237 -25.09 -10.81 18.56
N PRO A 238 -24.56 -11.51 19.59
CA PRO A 238 -23.81 -12.75 19.41
C PRO A 238 -24.66 -13.94 18.95
N THR A 239 -25.98 -13.88 19.10
CA THR A 239 -26.92 -14.94 18.68
C THR A 239 -27.76 -14.54 17.48
N ALA A 240 -28.33 -15.54 16.78
CA ALA A 240 -29.18 -15.30 15.62
C ALA A 240 -30.43 -14.49 16.00
N GLU A 241 -31.01 -14.78 17.16
CA GLU A 241 -32.18 -14.11 17.71
C GLU A 241 -31.91 -12.64 18.05
N GLU A 242 -30.76 -12.34 18.67
CA GLU A 242 -30.37 -10.96 18.98
C GLU A 242 -30.06 -10.17 17.70
N MET A 243 -29.42 -10.81 16.72
CA MET A 243 -29.14 -10.19 15.43
C MET A 243 -30.43 -9.89 14.68
N PHE A 244 -31.36 -10.84 14.64
CA PHE A 244 -32.70 -10.65 14.07
C PHE A 244 -33.46 -9.52 14.78
N LYS A 245 -33.48 -9.50 16.12
CA LYS A 245 -34.11 -8.42 16.91
C LYS A 245 -33.52 -7.04 16.58
N SER A 246 -32.20 -6.95 16.45
CA SER A 246 -31.53 -5.68 16.11
C SER A 246 -31.81 -5.20 14.67
N ALA A 247 -32.26 -6.10 13.78
CA ALA A 247 -32.58 -5.80 12.38
C ALA A 247 -34.07 -5.48 12.13
N GLN A 248 -34.93 -5.53 13.17
CA GLN A 248 -36.39 -5.39 13.03
C GLN A 248 -36.89 -4.23 12.16
N PRO A 249 -36.29 -3.03 12.17
CA PRO A 249 -36.73 -1.92 11.32
C PRO A 249 -36.63 -2.18 9.80
N ASP A 250 -35.86 -3.18 9.36
CA ASP A 250 -35.54 -3.44 7.95
C ASP A 250 -35.82 -4.90 7.52
N VAL A 251 -36.64 -5.60 8.29
CA VAL A 251 -36.98 -6.99 8.02
C VAL A 251 -37.73 -7.07 6.67
N PRO A 252 -37.21 -7.83 5.69
CA PRO A 252 -37.93 -8.09 4.45
C PRO A 252 -39.26 -8.80 4.74
N ASP A 253 -40.19 -8.76 3.78
CA ASP A 253 -41.40 -9.59 3.79
C ASP A 253 -41.04 -11.08 3.51
N GLU A 254 -40.26 -11.65 4.42
CA GLU A 254 -39.79 -13.03 4.44
C GLU A 254 -40.20 -13.68 5.78
N PRO A 255 -40.50 -14.99 5.81
CA PRO A 255 -40.79 -15.69 7.06
C PRO A 255 -39.63 -15.56 8.06
N GLU A 256 -39.97 -15.27 9.32
CA GLU A 256 -39.01 -15.13 10.43
C GLU A 256 -38.03 -16.30 10.54
N GLU A 257 -38.53 -17.54 10.37
CA GLU A 257 -37.71 -18.76 10.38
C GLU A 257 -36.57 -18.72 9.34
N ARG A 258 -36.84 -18.20 8.14
CA ARG A 258 -35.81 -18.06 7.09
C ARG A 258 -34.78 -16.99 7.44
N LEU A 259 -35.22 -15.92 8.10
CA LEU A 259 -34.34 -14.82 8.50
C LEU A 259 -33.41 -15.26 9.64
N LEU A 260 -33.93 -16.00 10.63
CA LEU A 260 -33.15 -16.61 11.70
C LEU A 260 -32.14 -17.63 11.14
N ALA A 261 -32.56 -18.53 10.24
CA ALA A 261 -31.65 -19.50 9.61
C ALA A 261 -30.50 -18.83 8.82
N ARG A 262 -30.76 -17.66 8.20
CA ARG A 262 -29.72 -16.85 7.55
C ARG A 262 -28.74 -16.26 8.57
N ALA A 263 -29.23 -15.76 9.70
CA ALA A 263 -28.38 -15.24 10.78
C ALA A 263 -27.53 -16.36 11.41
N GLU A 264 -28.09 -17.55 11.65
CA GLU A 264 -27.37 -18.73 12.13
C GLU A 264 -26.26 -19.14 11.16
N THR A 265 -26.57 -19.23 9.86
CA THR A 265 -25.58 -19.57 8.83
C THR A 265 -24.46 -18.55 8.78
N LEU A 266 -24.79 -17.25 8.89
CA LEU A 266 -23.81 -16.17 8.94
C LEU A 266 -22.88 -16.30 10.16
N LEU A 267 -23.43 -16.49 11.36
CA LEU A 267 -22.65 -16.67 12.58
C LEU A 267 -21.79 -17.94 12.56
N LYS A 268 -22.30 -19.03 11.96
CA LYS A 268 -21.52 -20.26 11.77
C LYS A 268 -20.35 -20.06 10.80
N ASN A 269 -20.57 -19.33 9.69
CA ASN A 269 -19.50 -19.00 8.76
C ASN A 269 -18.46 -18.09 9.42
N TYR A 270 -18.92 -17.11 10.20
CA TYR A 270 -18.06 -16.24 11.00
C TYR A 270 -17.19 -17.05 12.00
N ALA A 271 -17.80 -17.97 12.74
CA ALA A 271 -17.08 -18.85 13.66
C ALA A 271 -16.13 -19.82 12.93
N THR A 272 -16.45 -20.23 11.70
CA THR A 272 -15.53 -21.03 10.88
C THR A 272 -14.30 -20.21 10.47
N LEU A 273 -14.50 -18.95 10.11
CA LEU A 273 -13.42 -18.06 9.66
C LEU A 273 -12.52 -17.59 10.80
N TYR A 274 -13.10 -17.22 11.94
CA TYR A 274 -12.40 -16.59 13.06
C TYR A 274 -12.30 -17.44 14.32
N GLY A 275 -12.94 -18.61 14.38
CA GLY A 275 -13.05 -19.42 15.60
C GLY A 275 -11.70 -19.84 16.18
N ALA A 276 -10.69 -20.05 15.33
CA ALA A 276 -9.33 -20.32 15.77
C ALA A 276 -8.70 -19.15 16.56
N ARG A 277 -9.27 -17.94 16.47
CA ARG A 277 -8.79 -16.73 17.15
C ARG A 277 -9.47 -16.50 18.51
N PHE A 278 -10.67 -17.04 18.72
CA PHE A 278 -11.45 -16.84 19.95
C PHE A 278 -10.77 -17.30 21.24
N PRO A 279 -9.92 -18.34 21.26
CA PRO A 279 -9.14 -18.67 22.46
C PRO A 279 -8.24 -17.52 22.94
N PHE A 280 -7.86 -16.59 22.06
CA PHE A 280 -6.98 -15.47 22.39
C PHE A 280 -7.76 -14.19 22.71
N ILE A 281 -8.88 -13.95 22.03
CA ILE A 281 -9.60 -12.67 22.08
C ILE A 281 -11.00 -12.76 22.70
N GLY A 282 -11.43 -13.97 23.08
CA GLY A 282 -12.80 -14.28 23.50
C GLY A 282 -13.74 -14.54 22.32
N PRO A 283 -14.83 -15.32 22.51
CA PRO A 283 -15.88 -15.48 21.50
C PRO A 283 -16.74 -14.21 21.35
N PRO A 284 -17.56 -14.11 20.29
CA PRO A 284 -18.64 -13.14 20.17
C PRO A 284 -19.45 -13.00 21.47
N GLY A 285 -19.83 -11.77 21.83
CA GLY A 285 -20.53 -11.46 23.08
C GLY A 285 -19.63 -11.26 24.30
N SER A 286 -18.33 -11.60 24.20
CA SER A 286 -17.36 -11.25 25.23
C SER A 286 -17.15 -9.73 25.28
N PRO A 287 -16.90 -9.14 26.46
CA PRO A 287 -16.50 -7.74 26.55
C PRO A 287 -15.29 -7.46 25.65
N ILE A 288 -15.39 -6.42 24.83
CA ILE A 288 -14.23 -5.88 24.09
C ILE A 288 -13.36 -5.23 25.17
N TYR A 289 -12.23 -5.86 25.50
CA TYR A 289 -11.36 -5.49 26.62
C TYR A 289 -11.25 -3.97 26.86
N GLU A 290 -11.64 -3.52 28.07
CA GLU A 290 -11.09 -2.31 28.70
C GLU A 290 -9.64 -2.60 29.10
N GLY A 291 -8.77 -1.60 28.98
CA GLY A 291 -7.31 -1.74 28.94
C GLY A 291 -6.63 -2.47 30.11
N GLU A 292 -5.38 -2.84 29.83
CA GLU A 292 -4.29 -3.22 30.75
C GLU A 292 -4.08 -4.71 31.12
N ASP A 293 -5.10 -5.58 31.15
CA ASP A 293 -4.90 -6.93 31.75
C ASP A 293 -4.76 -8.12 30.76
N ALA A 294 -4.89 -7.90 29.45
CA ALA A 294 -4.84 -8.98 28.45
C ALA A 294 -3.47 -9.68 28.29
N ALA A 295 -2.38 -9.03 28.72
CA ALA A 295 -1.03 -9.60 28.64
C ALA A 295 -0.83 -10.80 29.59
N SER A 296 -1.69 -10.97 30.61
CA SER A 296 -1.52 -12.00 31.64
C SER A 296 -2.20 -13.35 31.33
N ARG A 297 -3.06 -13.42 30.30
CA ARG A 297 -3.94 -14.58 30.05
C ARG A 297 -3.66 -15.37 28.77
N ALA A 298 -2.80 -14.90 27.88
CA ALA A 298 -2.50 -15.61 26.64
C ALA A 298 -1.27 -16.53 26.81
N VAL A 299 -1.46 -17.83 26.59
CA VAL A 299 -0.37 -18.86 26.56
C VAL A 299 0.56 -18.65 25.35
N LEU A 300 0.24 -17.71 24.45
CA LEU A 300 1.09 -17.21 23.37
C LEU A 300 0.95 -15.69 23.33
N GLU A 301 2.06 -14.95 23.47
CA GLU A 301 2.05 -13.48 23.40
C GLU A 301 1.48 -13.01 22.04
N PRO A 302 0.49 -12.11 22.01
CA PRO A 302 0.00 -11.53 20.77
C PRO A 302 1.16 -10.88 20.02
N LYS A 303 1.40 -11.29 18.77
CA LYS A 303 2.46 -10.68 17.95
C LYS A 303 2.04 -9.26 17.61
N VAL A 304 2.62 -8.29 18.32
CA VAL A 304 2.48 -6.87 18.02
C VAL A 304 3.31 -6.57 16.78
N ILE A 305 2.66 -6.07 15.73
CA ILE A 305 3.35 -5.56 14.54
C ILE A 305 3.72 -4.11 14.89
N ASN A 306 4.91 -3.93 15.45
CA ASN A 306 5.42 -2.60 15.78
C ASN A 306 6.73 -2.30 15.04
N VAL A 307 6.69 -1.28 14.18
CA VAL A 307 7.85 -0.77 13.44
C VAL A 307 8.70 0.17 14.30
N ASP A 308 8.20 0.66 15.44
CA ASP A 308 8.95 1.50 16.39
C ASP A 308 10.16 0.76 16.99
N ARG A 309 10.21 -0.58 16.91
CA ARG A 309 11.40 -1.38 17.26
C ARG A 309 12.50 -1.40 16.19
N LEU A 310 12.21 -0.95 14.96
CA LEU A 310 13.16 -0.86 13.84
C LEU A 310 13.84 0.52 13.74
N GLU A 311 13.36 1.53 14.46
CA GLU A 311 13.96 2.88 14.48
C GLU A 311 15.25 3.01 15.32
N LYS A 312 15.72 1.94 15.98
CA LYS A 312 17.03 1.95 16.67
C LYS A 312 18.25 2.02 15.72
N CYS A 313 18.03 2.11 14.42
CA CYS A 313 19.07 2.29 13.40
C CYS A 313 19.07 3.70 12.77
N ARG A 314 18.77 4.77 13.52
CA ARG A 314 19.16 6.14 13.10
C ARG A 314 20.60 6.41 13.56
N PRO A 315 21.54 6.76 12.67
CA PRO A 315 22.81 7.34 13.11
C PRO A 315 22.54 8.71 13.72
N SER A 316 22.94 8.86 14.98
CA SER A 316 22.93 10.11 15.72
C SER A 316 23.91 11.11 15.12
N ASN A 317 23.44 11.97 14.22
CA ASN A 317 24.17 13.16 13.78
C ASN A 317 23.35 14.42 14.12
N GLN A 318 23.35 14.79 15.40
CA GLN A 318 23.30 16.19 15.80
C GLN A 318 24.72 16.58 16.19
N THR A 319 25.47 17.15 15.25
CA THR A 319 26.60 18.01 15.60
C THR A 319 26.07 19.43 15.55
N GLN A 320 25.90 20.03 16.74
CA GLN A 320 25.69 21.46 16.88
C GLN A 320 26.93 22.18 16.33
N ILE A 321 26.73 23.08 15.38
CA ILE A 321 27.74 24.06 14.98
C ILE A 321 27.45 25.31 15.82
N THR A 322 28.35 25.59 16.76
CA THR A 322 28.71 26.95 17.19
C THR A 322 29.95 27.38 16.44
#